data_AF-A0A845QVT2-F1
#
_entry.id   AF-A0A845QVT2-F1
#
_cell.length_a   1.000
_cell.length_b   1.000
_cell.length_c   1.000
_cell.angle_alpha   90.00
_cell.angle_beta   90.00
_cell.angle_gamma   90.00
#
_symmetry.space_group_name_H-M   'P 1'
#
loop_
_entity.id
_entity.type
_entity.pdbx_description
1 polymer ?
#
loop_
_entity_poly.entity_id
_entity_poly.type
_entity_poly.pdbx_seq_one_letter_code
_entity_poly.pdbx_strand_id
1 'polypeptide(L)' 'MEMNNCFEYKSYCRPYEKNDIKYFDIGDKAPNFTLEGIVKGKPKNVSLSDYLGCWVVLFFYGSNFTFV' A
#
# COMPACT_ATOMS: atom_id res chain seq x y z
N MET A 1 7.84 15.87 31.96
CA MET A 1 8.21 15.40 30.61
C MET A 1 7.14 14.44 30.18
N GLU A 2 6.08 14.95 29.57
CA GLU A 2 5.01 14.12 29.03
C GLU A 2 5.42 13.68 27.63
N MET A 3 5.51 12.36 27.44
CA MET A 3 5.63 11.75 26.13
C MET A 3 4.31 11.93 25.41
N ASN A 4 4.21 13.00 24.62
CA ASN A 4 3.16 13.16 23.63
C ASN A 4 3.19 11.94 22.71
N ASN A 5 2.14 11.13 22.78
CA ASN A 5 1.98 9.92 22.00
C ASN A 5 1.87 10.33 20.52
N CYS A 6 2.98 10.29 19.79
CA CYS A 6 3.07 10.54 18.36
C CYS A 6 2.38 9.42 17.55
N PHE A 7 1.08 9.17 17.75
CA PHE A 7 0.30 8.25 16.92
C PHE A 7 -1.18 8.66 16.78
N GLU A 8 -1.51 9.92 17.01
CA GLU A 8 -2.78 10.47 16.56
C GLU A 8 -2.60 11.03 15.13
N TYR A 9 -2.61 10.14 14.12
CA TYR A 9 -2.74 10.56 12.72
C TYR A 9 -4.18 11.05 12.50
N LYS A 10 -4.48 12.25 13.01
CA LYS A 10 -5.74 12.93 12.75
C LYS A 10 -5.69 13.45 11.31
N SER A 11 -6.33 12.70 10.42
CA SER A 11 -6.63 13.08 9.04
C SER A 11 -7.52 14.34 9.02
N TYR A 12 -6.90 15.51 9.11
CA TYR A 12 -7.62 16.78 9.09
C TYR A 12 -8.09 17.08 7.64
N CYS A 13 -9.41 16.98 7.45
CA CYS A 13 -10.26 17.62 6.44
C CYS A 13 -10.13 17.24 4.95
N ARG A 14 -11.19 16.62 4.40
CA ARG A 14 -11.78 17.01 3.11
C ARG A 14 -13.32 16.91 3.16
N PRO A 15 -14.08 17.98 2.81
CA PRO A 15 -15.52 17.87 2.60
C PRO A 15 -15.77 17.07 1.32
N TYR A 16 -16.55 16.00 1.43
CA TYR A 16 -16.79 15.03 0.36
C TYR A 16 -18.13 15.28 -0.34
N GLU A 17 -18.08 15.55 -1.64
CA GLU A 17 -19.24 15.44 -2.53
C GLU A 17 -19.52 13.95 -2.80
N LYS A 18 -20.77 13.55 -2.57
CA LYS A 18 -21.25 12.16 -2.57
C LYS A 18 -21.06 11.49 -3.94
N ASN A 19 -19.98 10.73 -4.12
CA ASN A 19 -19.72 9.91 -5.31
C ASN A 19 -18.98 8.61 -4.95
N ASP A 20 -19.51 7.72 -4.09
CA ASP A 20 -18.98 6.37 -3.75
C ASP A 20 -17.49 6.04 -4.04
N ILE A 21 -16.54 6.90 -3.65
CA ILE A 21 -15.09 6.65 -3.77
C ILE A 21 -14.67 6.06 -2.44
N LYS A 22 -14.41 4.76 -2.43
CA LYS A 22 -13.88 4.06 -1.26
C LYS A 22 -12.39 4.37 -1.11
N TYR A 23 -12.05 5.22 -0.14
CA TYR A 23 -10.67 5.41 0.31
C TYR A 23 -10.26 4.29 1.28
N PHE A 24 -8.95 4.05 1.40
CA PHE A 24 -8.38 3.07 2.33
C PHE A 24 -7.61 3.80 3.42
N ASP A 25 -7.90 3.47 4.68
CA ASP A 25 -7.25 4.04 5.85
C ASP A 25 -6.23 3.07 6.47
N ILE A 26 -5.41 3.59 7.39
CA ILE A 26 -4.47 2.76 8.16
C ILE A 26 -5.26 1.76 9.01
N GLY A 27 -4.92 0.47 8.89
CA GLY A 27 -5.59 -0.62 9.61
C GLY A 27 -6.68 -1.31 8.79
N ASP A 28 -7.11 -0.73 7.66
CA ASP A 28 -7.96 -1.44 6.71
C ASP A 28 -7.24 -2.64 6.10
N LYS A 29 -8.04 -3.62 5.67
CA LYS A 29 -7.51 -4.72 4.88
C LYS A 29 -6.91 -4.16 3.59
N ALA A 30 -5.64 -4.47 3.35
CA ALA A 30 -4.94 -4.08 2.14
C ALA A 30 -5.73 -4.52 0.89
N PRO A 31 -5.85 -3.65 -0.14
CA PRO A 31 -6.53 -3.99 -1.38
C PRO A 31 -5.89 -5.22 -2.02
N ASN A 32 -6.70 -6.20 -2.42
CA ASN A 32 -6.17 -7.36 -3.10
C ASN A 32 -5.72 -6.98 -4.51
N PHE A 33 -4.58 -7.52 -4.95
CA PHE A 33 -4.07 -7.33 -6.30
C PHE A 33 -3.37 -8.60 -6.79
N THR A 34 -3.31 -8.73 -8.11
CA THR A 34 -2.49 -9.71 -8.82
C THR A 34 -1.76 -8.98 -9.93
N LEU A 35 -0.45 -9.16 -10.00
CA LEU A 35 0.42 -8.48 -10.96
C LEU A 35 1.37 -9.48 -11.60
N GLU A 36 1.74 -9.24 -12.86
CA GLU A 36 2.85 -9.93 -13.50
C GLU A 36 4.17 -9.31 -13.04
N GLY A 37 5.14 -10.14 -12.69
CA GLY A 37 6.47 -9.68 -12.30
C GLY A 37 7.55 -10.73 -12.53
N ILE A 38 8.78 -10.38 -12.19
CA ILE A 38 9.93 -11.28 -12.30
C ILE A 38 10.31 -11.78 -10.90
N VAL A 39 10.20 -13.09 -10.68
CA VAL A 39 10.61 -13.74 -9.43
C VAL A 39 11.72 -14.73 -9.74
N LYS A 40 12.90 -14.55 -9.12
CA LYS A 40 14.09 -15.39 -9.37
C LYS A 40 14.42 -15.51 -10.88
N GLY A 41 14.31 -14.39 -11.61
CA GLY A 41 14.61 -14.31 -13.04
C GLY A 41 13.55 -14.92 -13.98
N LYS A 42 12.37 -15.32 -13.46
CA LYS A 42 11.30 -15.89 -14.28
C LYS A 42 10.02 -15.07 -14.20
N PRO A 43 9.26 -14.93 -15.30
CA PRO A 43 7.91 -14.37 -15.26
C PRO A 43 7.03 -15.16 -14.30
N LYS A 44 6.29 -14.47 -13.45
CA LYS A 44 5.34 -15.06 -12.51
C LYS A 44 4.22 -14.07 -12.21
N ASN A 45 2.99 -14.58 -12.17
CA ASN A 45 1.86 -13.88 -11.56
C ASN A 45 1.98 -13.95 -10.04
N VAL A 46 1.98 -12.79 -9.39
CA VAL A 46 2.11 -12.64 -7.94
C VAL A 46 0.84 -12.01 -7.40
N SER A 47 0.18 -12.69 -6.45
CA SER A 47 -0.99 -12.16 -5.76
C SER A 47 -0.65 -11.79 -4.32
N LEU A 48 -1.28 -10.74 -3.79
CA LEU A 48 -1.11 -10.39 -2.37
C LEU A 48 -1.51 -11.56 -1.44
N SER A 49 -2.53 -12.32 -1.82
CA SER A 49 -3.01 -13.50 -1.09
C SER A 49 -1.97 -14.62 -0.96
N ASP A 50 -0.96 -14.67 -1.83
CA ASP A 50 0.09 -15.69 -1.77
C ASP A 50 0.98 -15.56 -0.51
N TYR A 51 0.91 -14.40 0.16
CA TYR A 51 1.73 -14.05 1.32
C TYR A 51 0.95 -13.95 2.64
N LEU A 52 -0.27 -14.52 2.70
CA LEU A 52 -1.03 -14.58 3.95
C LEU A 52 -0.23 -15.32 5.05
N GLY A 53 -0.26 -14.77 6.27
CA GLY A 53 0.47 -15.31 7.42
C GLY A 53 1.88 -14.75 7.62
N CYS A 54 2.35 -13.88 6.71
CA CYS A 54 3.64 -13.20 6.80
C CYS A 54 3.49 -11.67 6.73
N TRP A 55 4.48 -10.95 7.24
CA TRP A 55 4.58 -9.51 7.02
C TRP A 55 5.02 -9.22 5.58
N VAL A 56 4.33 -8.28 4.92
CA VAL A 56 4.60 -7.87 3.54
C VAL A 56 4.94 -6.39 3.53
N VAL A 57 6.04 -6.03 2.89
CA VAL A 57 6.40 -4.63 2.58
C VAL A 57 6.15 -4.41 1.10
N LEU A 58 5.20 -3.54 0.77
CA LEU A 58 4.90 -3.10 -0.60
C LEU A 58 5.42 -1.67 -0.77
N PHE A 59 6.21 -1.43 -1.83
CA PHE A 59 6.70 -0.10 -2.18
C PHE A 59 6.51 0.15 -3.67
N PHE A 60 6.24 1.40 -4.02
CA PHE A 60 6.15 1.86 -5.40
C PHE A 60 7.37 2.72 -5.70
N TYR A 61 7.88 2.64 -6.93
CA TYR A 61 8.95 3.49 -7.43
C TYR A 61 8.53 4.06 -8.79
N GLY A 62 9.16 5.18 -9.21
CA GLY A 62 8.72 5.96 -10.37
C GLY A 62 8.83 5.23 -11.70
N SER A 63 10.05 5.04 -12.20
CA SER A 63 10.29 4.37 -13.49
C SER A 63 11.54 3.50 -13.41
N ASN A 64 11.58 2.48 -14.27
CA ASN A 64 12.80 1.74 -14.56
C ASN A 64 13.83 2.65 -15.25
N PHE A 65 15.09 2.52 -14.85
CA PHE A 65 16.30 3.16 -15.43
C PHE A 65 16.12 4.63 -15.83
N THR A 66 16.50 5.53 -14.92
CA THR A 66 16.80 6.91 -15.28
C THR A 66 18.09 6.94 -16.09
N PHE A 67 18.10 7.63 -17.23
CA PHE A 67 19.30 7.79 -18.05
C PHE A 67 20.45 8.40 -17.23
N VAL A 68 21.64 7.80 -17.32
CA VAL A 68 22.92 8.37 -16.91
C VAL A 68 23.75 8.72 -18.13
#